data_AF-A0A5D2WIZ0-F1
#
_entry.id   AF-A0A5D2WIZ0-F1
#
_cell.length_a   1.000
_cell.length_b   1.000
_cell.length_c   1.000
_cell.angle_alpha   90.00
_cell.angle_beta   90.00
_cell.angle_gamma   90.00
#
_symmetry.space_group_name_H-M   'P 1'
#
loop_
_entity.id
_entity.type
_entity.pdbx_description
1 polymer ?
#
loop_
_entity_poly.entity_id
_entity_poly.type
_entity_poly.pdbx_seq_one_letter_code
_entity_poly.pdbx_strand_id
1 'polypeptide(L)'
;MFAVPMVLSNVFYFSITMVSVMFAGHLGEVELAGSTLANSWATVTGFAFMTGLSGALETLCGQGFGAKMYKMLGIYLQASCIISFFFSIIISVLWSFTEPILVLLHQDPEISRAAAVYIKYLIPGLFAYGFLQNILRFLQTQSVVIPLVVFSAVPLVMHFGIVYGLVNRTSVAYKGAPMAASISIWISFLLLALYVLFANKFQNTWTGFSLESFRYIIRNSKLALPSAAMVCLEFWAFEILVFLAGLMPNSKITTSLIAICVNTENIAYMITYGLSAAGSTRVSNELGAGNPNRAKHAMTVTLKLSILLALVVVLTIALGHDIWPGFFSDSHSIIKKFAQLTPLLIVSIVIDAIQGVLSVIDAIQGVLSGVARGCGWQRLAVLVNFGAFYFIGMPIASVLGFKFKLHVKGLWIGLICGLSCQACTLVLITFYRKWTKYEVSEENVKETQVSV
;
A
#
# COMPACT_ATOMS: atom_id res chain seq x y z
N MET A 1 -15.61 -14.05 0.09
CA MET A 1 -16.52 -12.90 -0.06
C MET A 1 -15.97 -11.59 0.51
N PHE A 2 -15.27 -11.56 1.65
CA PHE A 2 -14.78 -10.30 2.24
C PHE A 2 -13.61 -9.63 1.51
N ALA A 3 -12.75 -10.39 0.82
CA ALA A 3 -11.56 -9.88 0.12
C ALA A 3 -11.87 -9.12 -1.18
N VAL A 4 -12.85 -9.57 -1.96
CA VAL A 4 -13.17 -8.98 -3.29
C VAL A 4 -13.52 -7.48 -3.18
N PRO A 5 -14.40 -7.05 -2.25
CA PRO A 5 -14.63 -5.62 -2.02
C PRO A 5 -13.37 -4.81 -1.72
N MET A 6 -12.43 -5.36 -0.95
CA MET A 6 -11.19 -4.67 -0.61
C MET A 6 -10.28 -4.52 -1.82
N VAL A 7 -10.17 -5.57 -2.65
CA VAL A 7 -9.41 -5.55 -3.91
C VAL A 7 -9.98 -4.47 -4.84
N LEU A 8 -11.30 -4.50 -5.08
CA LEU A 8 -11.96 -3.53 -5.96
C LEU A 8 -11.77 -2.09 -5.47
N SER A 9 -11.93 -1.85 -4.17
CA SER A 9 -11.76 -0.52 -3.61
C SER A 9 -10.32 0.00 -3.77
N ASN A 10 -9.30 -0.84 -3.53
CA ASN A 10 -7.91 -0.47 -3.73
C ASN A 10 -7.61 -0.16 -5.20
N VAL A 11 -8.10 -1.00 -6.12
CA VAL A 11 -7.94 -0.78 -7.57
C VAL A 11 -8.57 0.54 -7.98
N PHE A 12 -9.80 0.84 -7.55
CA PHE A 12 -10.46 2.09 -7.91
C PHE A 12 -9.73 3.33 -7.40
N TYR A 13 -9.20 3.31 -6.17
CA TYR A 13 -8.39 4.42 -5.67
C TYR A 13 -7.07 4.58 -6.41
N PHE A 14 -6.40 3.47 -6.74
CA PHE A 14 -5.17 3.50 -7.54
C PHE A 14 -5.43 4.05 -8.95
N SER A 15 -6.57 3.70 -9.55
CA SER A 15 -6.95 4.18 -10.89
C SER A 15 -7.10 5.71 -10.94
N ILE A 16 -7.49 6.39 -9.84
CA ILE A 16 -7.62 7.85 -9.82
C ILE A 16 -6.28 8.53 -10.13
N THR A 17 -5.21 8.15 -9.45
CA THR A 17 -3.89 8.79 -9.68
C THR A 17 -3.30 8.37 -11.03
N MET A 18 -3.52 7.12 -11.44
CA MET A 18 -3.10 6.61 -12.75
C MET A 18 -3.76 7.38 -13.90
N VAL A 19 -5.09 7.60 -13.85
CA VAL A 19 -5.82 8.36 -14.87
C VAL A 19 -5.34 9.81 -14.92
N SER A 20 -5.07 10.46 -13.78
CA SER A 20 -4.46 11.80 -13.76
C SER A 20 -3.13 11.87 -14.51
N VAL A 21 -2.24 10.90 -14.30
CA VAL A 21 -0.95 10.83 -15.03
C VAL A 21 -1.18 10.63 -16.52
N MET A 22 -2.14 9.78 -16.91
CA MET A 22 -2.49 9.58 -18.33
C MET A 22 -2.94 10.87 -18.99
N PHE A 23 -3.83 11.65 -18.37
CA PHE A 23 -4.28 12.93 -18.91
C PHE A 23 -3.15 13.96 -19.00
N ALA A 24 -2.29 14.03 -17.98
CA ALA A 24 -1.12 14.89 -18.00
C ALA A 24 -0.17 14.52 -19.16
N GLY A 25 0.04 13.22 -19.39
CA GLY A 25 0.95 12.75 -20.42
C GLY A 25 0.54 13.05 -21.85
N HIS A 26 -0.76 13.27 -22.12
CA HIS A 26 -1.22 13.69 -23.45
C HIS A 26 -0.87 15.16 -23.79
N LEU A 27 -0.37 15.93 -22.83
CA LEU A 27 0.06 17.32 -23.06
C LEU A 27 1.47 17.41 -23.65
N GLY A 28 2.33 16.42 -23.42
CA GLY A 28 3.70 16.41 -23.90
C GLY A 28 4.59 15.38 -23.17
N GLU A 29 5.78 15.16 -23.72
CA GLU A 29 6.75 14.19 -23.17
C GLU A 29 7.30 14.62 -21.80
N VAL A 30 7.52 15.92 -21.60
CA VAL A 30 7.99 16.48 -20.33
C VAL A 30 6.91 16.32 -19.25
N GLU A 31 5.65 16.58 -19.59
CA GLU A 31 4.51 16.41 -18.69
C GLU A 31 4.29 14.95 -18.31
N LEU A 32 4.42 14.02 -19.26
CA LEU A 32 4.36 12.59 -18.97
C LEU A 32 5.48 12.16 -18.01
N ALA A 33 6.73 12.54 -18.30
CA ALA A 33 7.87 12.20 -17.47
C ALA A 33 7.78 12.82 -16.07
N GLY A 34 7.42 14.12 -16.00
CA GLY A 34 7.28 14.87 -14.76
C GLY A 34 6.16 14.32 -13.88
N SER A 35 4.98 14.02 -14.44
CA SER A 35 3.85 13.48 -13.69
C SER A 35 4.09 12.03 -13.22
N THR A 36 4.77 11.22 -14.02
CA THR A 36 5.19 9.86 -13.65
C THR A 36 6.19 9.89 -12.49
N LEU A 37 7.24 10.72 -12.60
CA LEU A 37 8.24 10.89 -11.55
C LEU A 37 7.62 11.45 -10.26
N ALA A 38 6.71 12.43 -10.39
CA ALA A 38 5.95 12.95 -9.26
C ALA A 38 5.10 11.87 -8.58
N ASN A 39 4.41 11.03 -9.35
CA ASN A 39 3.57 9.97 -8.77
C ASN A 39 4.41 8.90 -8.03
N SER A 40 5.58 8.52 -8.56
CA SER A 40 6.52 7.65 -7.84
C SER A 40 7.04 8.32 -6.57
N TRP A 41 7.51 9.58 -6.67
CA TRP A 41 7.95 10.37 -5.50
C TRP A 41 6.88 10.48 -4.41
N ALA A 42 5.62 10.77 -4.80
CA ALA A 42 4.49 10.85 -3.89
C ALA A 42 4.15 9.51 -3.24
N THR A 43 4.26 8.42 -4.00
CA THR A 43 4.01 7.06 -3.51
C THR A 43 5.03 6.69 -2.43
N VAL A 44 6.32 6.87 -2.73
CA VAL A 44 7.46 6.53 -1.86
C VAL A 44 7.48 7.35 -0.58
N THR A 45 7.25 8.66 -0.68
CA THR A 45 7.43 9.59 0.45
C THR A 45 6.14 9.92 1.19
N GLY A 46 4.97 9.65 0.60
CA GLY A 46 3.68 10.06 1.13
C GLY A 46 2.64 8.93 1.22
N PHE A 47 2.15 8.44 0.09
CA PHE A 47 1.00 7.52 0.08
C PHE A 47 1.28 6.17 0.73
N ALA A 48 2.46 5.57 0.52
CA ALA A 48 2.86 4.33 1.21
C ALA A 48 2.90 4.55 2.74
N PHE A 49 3.47 5.68 3.16
CA PHE A 49 3.56 6.05 4.58
C PHE A 49 2.17 6.25 5.21
N MET A 50 1.26 6.98 4.55
CA MET A 50 -0.12 7.18 5.03
C MET A 50 -0.90 5.87 5.10
N THR A 51 -0.73 5.00 4.10
CA THR A 51 -1.35 3.67 4.08
C THR A 51 -0.85 2.84 5.27
N GLY A 52 0.46 2.82 5.51
CA GLY A 52 1.05 2.09 6.62
C GLY A 52 0.71 2.67 8.00
N LEU A 53 0.62 3.99 8.18
CA LEU A 53 0.13 4.61 9.42
C LEU A 53 -1.26 4.11 9.80
N SER A 54 -2.16 4.03 8.81
CA SER A 54 -3.54 3.55 9.03
C SER A 54 -3.59 2.08 9.52
N GLY A 55 -2.53 1.30 9.27
CA GLY A 55 -2.45 -0.10 9.69
C GLY A 55 -2.50 -0.31 11.22
N ALA A 56 -2.27 0.73 12.03
CA ALA A 56 -2.55 0.67 13.47
C ALA A 56 -4.03 0.41 13.78
N LEU A 57 -4.95 0.93 12.96
CA LEU A 57 -6.39 0.74 13.13
C LEU A 57 -6.82 -0.71 12.82
N GLU A 58 -6.08 -1.45 11.99
CA GLU A 58 -6.35 -2.87 11.79
C GLU A 58 -6.19 -3.67 13.09
N THR A 59 -5.20 -3.31 13.93
CA THR A 59 -5.02 -3.86 15.28
C THR A 59 -6.05 -3.29 16.25
N LEU A 60 -6.07 -1.95 16.39
CA LEU A 60 -6.79 -1.28 17.47
C LEU A 60 -8.30 -1.36 17.29
N CYS A 61 -8.81 -1.00 16.11
CA CYS A 61 -10.24 -1.10 15.83
C CYS A 61 -10.68 -2.55 15.66
N GLY A 62 -9.88 -3.41 15.03
CA GLY A 62 -10.22 -4.83 14.87
C GLY A 62 -10.31 -5.58 16.20
N GLN A 63 -9.26 -5.51 17.02
CA GLN A 63 -9.32 -6.13 18.35
C GLN A 63 -10.34 -5.44 19.27
N GLY A 64 -10.51 -4.11 19.13
CA GLY A 64 -11.56 -3.37 19.83
C GLY A 64 -12.96 -3.86 19.47
N PHE A 65 -13.22 -4.13 18.19
CA PHE A 65 -14.51 -4.62 17.69
C PHE A 65 -14.79 -6.02 18.20
N GLY A 66 -13.80 -6.92 18.13
CA GLY A 66 -13.87 -8.26 18.69
C GLY A 66 -14.14 -8.27 20.19
N ALA A 67 -13.51 -7.34 20.92
CA ALA A 67 -13.70 -7.16 22.36
C ALA A 67 -14.98 -6.39 22.74
N LYS A 68 -15.82 -6.02 21.75
CA LYS A 68 -17.03 -5.20 21.93
C LYS A 68 -16.79 -3.82 22.56
N MET A 69 -15.58 -3.28 22.45
CA MET A 69 -15.22 -1.93 22.91
C MET A 69 -15.61 -0.88 21.86
N TYR A 70 -16.88 -0.85 21.46
CA TYR A 70 -17.34 -0.11 20.27
C TYR A 70 -17.01 1.38 20.33
N LYS A 71 -17.24 2.05 21.47
CA LYS A 71 -16.90 3.47 21.66
C LYS A 71 -15.44 3.78 21.33
N MET A 72 -14.52 2.87 21.67
CA MET A 72 -13.09 3.07 21.47
C MET A 72 -12.69 3.13 19.99
N LEU A 73 -13.45 2.51 19.08
CA LEU A 73 -13.14 2.55 17.65
C LEU A 73 -13.14 3.98 17.12
N GLY A 74 -14.14 4.79 17.50
CA GLY A 74 -14.24 6.19 17.10
C GLY A 74 -13.11 7.03 17.71
N ILE A 75 -12.73 6.76 18.96
CA ILE A 75 -11.60 7.42 19.63
C ILE A 75 -10.28 7.11 18.91
N TYR A 76 -10.04 5.84 18.55
CA TYR A 76 -8.85 5.44 17.79
C TYR A 76 -8.83 6.05 16.39
N LEU A 77 -9.98 6.09 15.70
CA LEU A 77 -10.10 6.75 14.39
C LEU A 77 -9.69 8.22 14.48
N GLN A 78 -10.22 8.97 15.44
CA GLN A 78 -9.89 10.39 15.63
C GLN A 78 -8.41 10.60 15.93
N ALA A 79 -7.84 9.80 16.85
CA ALA A 79 -6.41 9.88 17.16
C ALA A 79 -5.52 9.59 15.93
N SER A 80 -5.89 8.59 15.13
CA SER A 80 -5.17 8.27 13.90
C SER A 80 -5.31 9.36 12.83
N CYS A 81 -6.47 10.01 12.71
CA CYS A 81 -6.62 11.18 11.84
C CYS A 81 -5.72 12.35 12.26
N ILE A 82 -5.59 12.62 13.57
CA ILE A 82 -4.67 13.64 14.08
C ILE A 82 -3.21 13.30 13.72
N ILE A 83 -2.81 12.03 13.89
CA ILE A 83 -1.48 11.55 13.51
C ILE A 83 -1.23 11.73 12.00
N SER A 84 -2.16 11.29 11.16
CA SER A 84 -2.05 11.44 9.70
C SER A 84 -1.99 12.90 9.26
N PHE A 85 -2.76 13.79 9.92
CA PHE A 85 -2.71 15.23 9.65
C PHE A 85 -1.33 15.82 9.97
N PHE A 86 -0.79 15.51 11.15
CA PHE A 86 0.55 15.95 11.56
C PHE A 86 1.63 15.50 10.57
N PHE A 87 1.63 14.22 10.18
CA PHE A 87 2.61 13.73 9.20
C PHE A 87 2.37 14.27 7.79
N SER A 88 1.13 14.58 7.41
CA SER A 88 0.83 15.23 6.13
C SER A 88 1.48 16.60 6.05
N ILE A 89 1.54 17.36 7.16
CA ILE A 89 2.27 18.63 7.22
C ILE A 89 3.77 18.41 6.97
N ILE A 90 4.39 17.45 7.67
CA ILE A 90 5.83 17.15 7.51
C ILE A 90 6.15 16.77 6.05
N ILE A 91 5.34 15.90 5.46
CA ILE A 91 5.54 15.46 4.06
C ILE A 91 5.27 16.60 3.09
N SER A 92 4.31 17.49 3.37
CA SER A 92 4.05 18.68 2.52
C SER A 92 5.24 19.64 2.51
N VAL A 93 5.94 19.79 3.64
CA VAL A 93 7.19 20.55 3.71
C VAL A 93 8.26 19.88 2.85
N LEU A 94 8.44 18.57 2.96
CA LEU A 94 9.37 17.80 2.10
C LEU A 94 9.03 18.00 0.61
N TRP A 95 7.76 17.90 0.24
CA TRP A 95 7.25 18.07 -1.12
C TRP A 95 7.43 19.48 -1.67
N SER A 96 7.56 20.49 -0.80
CA SER A 96 7.89 21.85 -1.23
C SER A 96 9.32 21.97 -1.76
N PHE A 97 10.19 21.00 -1.45
CA PHE A 97 11.57 20.91 -1.93
C PHE A 97 11.74 19.84 -3.01
N THR A 98 10.68 19.37 -3.67
CA THR A 98 10.78 18.30 -4.68
C THR A 98 11.77 18.62 -5.81
N GLU A 99 11.73 19.81 -6.42
CA GLU A 99 12.64 20.17 -7.52
C GLU A 99 14.12 20.10 -7.12
N PRO A 100 14.58 20.80 -6.06
CA PRO A 100 15.99 20.74 -5.67
C PRO A 100 16.42 19.34 -5.22
N ILE A 101 15.54 18.55 -4.59
CA ILE A 101 15.85 17.15 -4.23
C ILE A 101 16.04 16.30 -5.48
N LEU A 102 15.14 16.39 -6.47
CA LEU A 102 15.24 15.61 -7.70
C LEU A 102 16.47 16.00 -8.53
N VAL A 103 16.81 17.29 -8.60
CA VAL A 103 18.04 17.77 -9.24
C VAL A 103 19.28 17.26 -8.50
N LEU A 104 19.28 17.26 -7.15
CA LEU A 104 20.35 16.68 -6.34
C LEU A 104 20.51 15.16 -6.61
N LEU A 105 19.41 14.47 -6.88
CA LEU A 105 19.39 13.07 -7.32
C LEU A 105 19.71 12.89 -8.82
N HIS A 106 20.28 13.92 -9.45
CA HIS A 106 20.72 13.93 -10.85
C HIS A 106 19.61 13.65 -11.86
N GLN A 107 18.35 13.99 -11.54
CA GLN A 107 17.28 14.01 -12.52
C GLN A 107 17.40 15.26 -13.42
N ASP A 108 16.85 15.16 -14.63
CA ASP A 108 16.80 16.28 -15.57
C ASP A 108 16.09 17.49 -14.93
N PRO A 109 16.64 18.71 -15.02
CA PRO A 109 16.04 19.89 -14.39
C PRO A 109 14.64 20.23 -14.88
N GLU A 110 14.34 20.02 -16.16
CA GLU A 110 13.03 20.32 -16.73
C GLU A 110 11.96 19.34 -16.22
N ILE A 111 12.30 18.04 -16.21
CA ILE A 111 11.46 16.99 -15.63
C ILE A 111 11.27 17.19 -14.12
N SER A 112 12.33 17.58 -13.41
CA SER A 112 12.29 17.83 -11.96
C SER A 112 11.34 18.98 -11.60
N ARG A 113 11.37 20.06 -12.39
CA ARG A 113 10.46 21.20 -12.24
C ARG A 113 9.01 20.82 -12.55
N ALA A 114 8.78 20.05 -13.61
CA ALA A 114 7.45 19.53 -13.93
C ALA A 114 6.90 18.62 -12.82
N ALA A 115 7.74 17.75 -12.25
CA ALA A 115 7.37 16.90 -11.13
C ALA A 115 7.05 17.71 -9.86
N ALA A 116 7.83 18.74 -9.55
CA ALA A 116 7.59 19.60 -8.39
C ALA A 116 6.28 20.40 -8.50
N VAL A 117 5.95 20.90 -9.70
CA VAL A 117 4.64 21.52 -9.95
C VAL A 117 3.54 20.50 -9.68
N TYR A 118 3.65 19.28 -10.22
CA TYR A 118 2.64 18.25 -10.04
C TYR A 118 2.41 17.91 -8.55
N ILE A 119 3.50 17.66 -7.82
CA ILE A 119 3.51 17.38 -6.38
C ILE A 119 2.85 18.50 -5.57
N LYS A 120 3.18 19.76 -5.87
CA LYS A 120 2.62 20.92 -5.15
C LYS A 120 1.10 20.95 -5.19
N TYR A 121 0.51 20.61 -6.35
CA TYR A 121 -0.94 20.55 -6.52
C TYR A 121 -1.56 19.24 -6.04
N LEU A 122 -0.75 18.23 -5.70
CA LEU A 122 -1.17 16.97 -5.10
C LEU A 122 -1.20 17.02 -3.56
N ILE A 123 -0.55 18.02 -2.94
CA ILE A 123 -0.51 18.21 -1.48
C ILE A 123 -1.90 18.09 -0.82
N PRO A 124 -2.97 18.77 -1.28
CA PRO A 124 -4.28 18.64 -0.65
C PRO A 124 -4.83 17.21 -0.68
N GLY A 125 -4.50 16.44 -1.73
CA GLY A 125 -4.84 15.03 -1.86
C GLY A 125 -4.14 14.14 -0.83
N LEU A 126 -2.92 14.49 -0.40
CA LEU A 126 -2.21 13.75 0.66
C LEU A 126 -2.96 13.78 1.99
N PHE A 127 -3.46 14.96 2.39
CA PHE A 127 -4.27 15.11 3.61
C PHE A 127 -5.55 14.28 3.53
N ALA A 128 -6.27 14.38 2.41
CA ALA A 128 -7.47 13.60 2.15
C ALA A 128 -7.18 12.10 2.21
N TYR A 129 -6.08 11.67 1.62
CA TYR A 129 -5.68 10.27 1.56
C TYR A 129 -5.36 9.73 2.96
N GLY A 130 -4.69 10.50 3.81
CA GLY A 130 -4.46 10.14 5.22
C GLY A 130 -5.78 9.87 5.96
N PHE A 131 -6.76 10.77 5.84
CA PHE A 131 -8.08 10.58 6.47
C PHE A 131 -8.86 9.42 5.84
N LEU A 132 -8.81 9.30 4.52
CA LEU A 132 -9.42 8.22 3.76
C LEU A 132 -8.92 6.85 4.23
N GLN A 133 -7.60 6.66 4.31
CA GLN A 133 -7.03 5.39 4.78
C GLN A 133 -7.51 5.04 6.19
N ASN A 134 -7.60 6.02 7.09
CA ASN A 134 -8.08 5.77 8.45
C ASN A 134 -9.56 5.34 8.50
N ILE A 135 -10.44 6.04 7.78
CA ILE A 135 -11.88 5.70 7.77
C ILE A 135 -12.15 4.37 7.06
N LEU A 136 -11.36 4.03 6.03
CA LEU A 136 -11.41 2.71 5.39
C LEU A 136 -11.16 1.60 6.43
N ARG A 137 -10.12 1.71 7.26
CA ARG A 137 -9.82 0.69 8.28
C ARG A 137 -10.86 0.66 9.41
N PHE A 138 -11.42 1.80 9.77
CA PHE A 138 -12.54 1.86 10.72
C PHE A 138 -13.75 1.06 10.24
N LEU A 139 -14.14 1.20 8.97
CA LEU A 139 -15.28 0.48 8.38
C LEU A 139 -14.95 -0.99 8.12
N GLN A 140 -13.77 -1.25 7.57
CA GLN A 140 -13.29 -2.60 7.24
C GLN A 140 -13.24 -3.49 8.49
N THR A 141 -12.68 -3.01 9.60
CA THR A 141 -12.57 -3.81 10.84
C THR A 141 -13.92 -4.23 11.42
N GLN A 142 -14.98 -3.45 11.15
CA GLN A 142 -16.38 -3.75 11.49
C GLN A 142 -17.09 -4.63 10.45
N SER A 143 -16.35 -5.16 9.48
CA SER A 143 -16.86 -5.92 8.34
C SER A 143 -17.83 -5.15 7.43
N VAL A 144 -17.71 -3.83 7.37
CA VAL A 144 -18.53 -2.96 6.48
C VAL A 144 -17.73 -2.64 5.21
N VAL A 145 -17.87 -3.49 4.19
CA VAL A 145 -17.03 -3.41 2.98
C VAL A 145 -17.75 -2.97 1.69
N ILE A 146 -19.07 -3.15 1.60
CA ILE A 146 -19.81 -2.74 0.40
C ILE A 146 -19.75 -1.21 0.16
N PRO A 147 -19.94 -0.34 1.18
CA PRO A 147 -19.77 1.10 1.00
C PRO A 147 -18.37 1.49 0.53
N LEU A 148 -17.34 0.72 0.88
CA LEU A 148 -15.96 0.99 0.44
C LEU A 148 -15.82 0.89 -1.08
N VAL A 149 -16.50 -0.09 -1.70
CA VAL A 149 -16.52 -0.26 -3.16
C VAL A 149 -17.31 0.86 -3.82
N VAL A 150 -18.51 1.15 -3.32
CA VAL A 150 -19.38 2.17 -3.92
C VAL A 150 -18.73 3.55 -3.85
N PHE A 151 -18.19 3.92 -2.69
CA PHE A 151 -17.57 5.23 -2.47
C PHE A 151 -16.12 5.33 -2.95
N SER A 152 -15.58 4.28 -3.58
CA SER A 152 -14.36 4.35 -4.40
C SER A 152 -14.69 4.37 -5.90
N ALA A 153 -15.72 3.65 -6.34
CA ALA A 153 -16.17 3.63 -7.73
C ALA A 153 -16.77 4.97 -8.17
N VAL A 154 -17.66 5.57 -7.36
CA VAL A 154 -18.33 6.84 -7.71
C VAL A 154 -17.31 7.97 -7.94
N PRO A 155 -16.33 8.21 -7.04
CA PRO A 155 -15.30 9.22 -7.28
C PRO A 155 -14.43 8.91 -8.50
N LEU A 156 -14.13 7.64 -8.80
CA LEU A 156 -13.38 7.27 -10.00
C LEU A 156 -14.16 7.61 -11.28
N VAL A 157 -15.46 7.32 -11.34
CA VAL A 157 -16.29 7.68 -12.50
C VAL A 157 -16.35 9.21 -12.66
N MET A 158 -16.58 9.94 -11.57
CA MET A 158 -16.55 11.40 -11.59
C MET A 158 -15.17 11.95 -11.97
N HIS A 159 -14.09 11.27 -11.59
CA HIS A 159 -12.72 11.68 -11.83
C HIS A 159 -12.45 11.92 -13.32
N PHE A 160 -12.94 11.05 -14.21
CA PHE A 160 -12.80 11.24 -15.67
C PHE A 160 -13.35 12.59 -16.15
N GLY A 161 -14.51 13.01 -15.64
CA GLY A 161 -15.08 14.32 -15.96
C GLY A 161 -14.29 15.47 -15.35
N ILE A 162 -13.87 15.33 -14.08
CA ILE A 162 -13.11 16.36 -13.36
C ILE A 162 -11.75 16.59 -14.02
N VAL A 163 -11.01 15.51 -14.32
CA VAL A 163 -9.68 15.59 -14.92
C VAL A 163 -9.75 16.13 -16.35
N TYR A 164 -10.70 15.66 -17.17
CA TYR A 164 -10.92 16.21 -18.51
C TYR A 164 -11.26 17.71 -18.47
N GLY A 165 -12.15 18.11 -17.56
CA GLY A 165 -12.51 19.52 -17.38
C GLY A 165 -11.31 20.37 -17.00
N LEU A 166 -10.58 20.00 -15.95
CA LEU A 166 -9.45 20.79 -15.45
C LEU A 166 -8.29 20.82 -16.45
N VAL A 167 -7.95 19.69 -17.07
CA VAL A 167 -6.80 19.59 -17.98
C VAL A 167 -7.11 20.23 -19.34
N ASN A 168 -8.29 19.99 -19.92
CA ASN A 168 -8.57 20.36 -21.32
C ASN A 168 -9.48 21.58 -21.48
N ARG A 169 -10.25 21.96 -20.46
CA ARG A 169 -11.27 23.03 -20.56
C ARG A 169 -10.97 24.26 -19.72
N THR A 170 -9.89 24.26 -18.93
CA THR A 170 -9.50 25.41 -18.11
C THR A 170 -8.04 25.78 -18.34
N SER A 171 -7.64 26.96 -17.87
CA SER A 171 -6.27 27.44 -17.97
C SER A 171 -5.28 26.75 -17.01
N VAL A 172 -5.74 25.85 -16.12
CA VAL A 172 -4.82 25.15 -15.20
C VAL A 172 -4.04 24.02 -15.88
N ALA A 173 -4.50 23.50 -17.03
CA ALA A 173 -3.80 22.55 -17.90
C ALA A 173 -3.12 21.41 -17.12
N TYR A 174 -1.80 21.27 -17.22
CA TYR A 174 -1.00 20.26 -16.52
C TYR A 174 -1.25 20.19 -15.00
N LYS A 175 -1.46 21.35 -14.35
CA LYS A 175 -1.77 21.43 -12.89
C LYS A 175 -3.15 20.83 -12.57
N GLY A 176 -4.04 20.79 -13.56
CA GLY A 176 -5.38 20.22 -13.44
C GLY A 176 -5.38 18.73 -13.11
N ALA A 177 -4.39 17.97 -13.58
CA ALA A 177 -4.28 16.53 -13.33
C ALA A 177 -4.14 16.17 -11.83
N PRO A 178 -3.14 16.68 -11.08
CA PRO A 178 -3.00 16.41 -9.65
C PRO A 178 -4.09 17.09 -8.80
N MET A 179 -4.64 18.23 -9.27
CA MET A 179 -5.81 18.85 -8.63
C MET A 179 -7.04 17.95 -8.72
N ALA A 180 -7.30 17.34 -9.89
CA ALA A 180 -8.41 16.42 -10.10
C ALA A 180 -8.29 15.19 -9.18
N ALA A 181 -7.09 14.63 -9.05
CA ALA A 181 -6.83 13.52 -8.12
C ALA A 181 -7.13 13.94 -6.68
N SER A 182 -6.60 15.09 -6.23
CA SER A 182 -6.84 15.62 -4.89
C SER A 182 -8.33 15.82 -4.59
N ILE A 183 -9.09 16.41 -5.53
CA ILE A 183 -10.53 16.60 -5.42
C ILE A 183 -11.25 15.26 -5.31
N SER A 184 -10.88 14.28 -6.14
CA SER A 184 -11.54 12.96 -6.18
C SER A 184 -11.31 12.17 -4.89
N ILE A 185 -10.11 12.26 -4.31
CA ILE A 185 -9.80 11.64 -3.02
C ILE A 185 -10.57 12.34 -1.88
N TRP A 186 -10.71 13.67 -1.92
CA TRP A 186 -11.56 14.40 -0.97
C TRP A 186 -13.03 13.98 -1.06
N ILE A 187 -13.58 13.87 -2.28
CA ILE A 187 -14.95 13.35 -2.48
C ILE A 187 -15.08 11.96 -1.86
N SER A 188 -14.11 11.08 -2.08
CA SER A 188 -14.10 9.73 -1.51
C SER A 188 -14.16 9.74 0.03
N PHE A 189 -13.30 10.54 0.66
CA PHE A 189 -13.28 10.69 2.11
C PHE A 189 -14.60 11.28 2.64
N LEU A 190 -15.11 12.34 2.01
CA LEU A 190 -16.34 12.99 2.44
C LEU A 190 -17.55 12.06 2.33
N LEU A 191 -17.67 11.27 1.25
CA LEU A 191 -18.75 10.29 1.13
C LEU A 191 -18.72 9.26 2.26
N LEU A 192 -17.53 8.74 2.59
CA LEU A 192 -17.37 7.79 3.70
C LEU A 192 -17.62 8.45 5.06
N ALA A 193 -17.17 9.69 5.25
CA ALA A 193 -17.40 10.45 6.49
C ALA A 193 -18.90 10.72 6.70
N LEU A 194 -19.60 11.19 5.67
CA LEU A 194 -21.06 11.39 5.71
C LEU A 194 -21.77 10.06 6.00
N TYR A 195 -21.34 8.95 5.39
CA TYR A 195 -21.90 7.63 5.69
C TYR A 195 -21.72 7.23 7.15
N VAL A 196 -20.54 7.45 7.74
CA VAL A 196 -20.30 7.18 9.17
C VAL A 196 -21.13 8.08 10.07
N LEU A 197 -21.32 9.35 9.71
CA LEU A 197 -22.07 10.33 10.50
C LEU A 197 -23.59 10.06 10.50
N PHE A 198 -24.16 9.64 9.37
CA PHE A 198 -25.61 9.53 9.21
C PHE A 198 -26.17 8.11 9.32
N ALA A 199 -25.36 7.06 9.12
CA ALA A 199 -25.88 5.70 9.21
C ALA A 199 -26.04 5.26 10.68
N ASN A 200 -27.26 4.83 11.04
CA ASN A 200 -27.59 4.33 12.39
C ASN A 200 -26.68 3.19 12.87
N LYS A 201 -26.07 2.43 11.94
CA LYS A 201 -25.15 1.34 12.24
C LYS A 201 -23.95 1.76 13.09
N PHE A 202 -23.51 3.02 13.00
CA PHE A 202 -22.29 3.49 13.67
C PHE A 202 -22.56 4.22 14.99
N GLN A 203 -23.80 4.33 15.47
CA GLN A 203 -24.13 5.05 16.70
C GLN A 203 -23.32 4.59 17.92
N ASN A 204 -22.97 3.30 18.00
CA ASN A 204 -22.17 2.74 19.10
C ASN A 204 -20.66 2.85 18.88
N THR A 205 -20.21 3.02 17.64
CA THR A 205 -18.79 3.05 17.26
C THR A 205 -18.27 4.45 16.96
N TRP A 206 -19.17 5.38 16.69
CA TRP A 206 -18.92 6.79 16.44
C TRP A 206 -19.92 7.62 17.24
N THR A 207 -19.48 8.11 18.39
CA THR A 207 -20.29 8.93 19.31
C THR A 207 -19.98 10.43 19.18
N GLY A 208 -19.48 10.86 18.02
CA GLY A 208 -19.02 12.23 17.77
C GLY A 208 -17.56 12.50 18.19
N PHE A 209 -17.13 13.75 18.02
CA PHE A 209 -15.79 14.19 18.37
C PHE A 209 -15.56 14.17 19.88
N SER A 210 -14.38 13.74 20.31
CA SER A 210 -14.00 13.67 21.71
C SER A 210 -12.56 14.09 21.92
N LEU A 211 -12.34 14.94 22.93
CA LEU A 211 -11.00 15.30 23.40
C LEU A 211 -10.22 14.11 23.98
N GLU A 212 -10.91 13.02 24.29
CA GLU A 212 -10.28 11.77 24.74
C GLU A 212 -9.28 11.23 23.71
N SER A 213 -9.51 11.49 22.41
CA SER A 213 -8.64 11.04 21.31
C SER A 213 -7.20 11.54 21.43
N PHE A 214 -6.97 12.72 22.00
CA PHE A 214 -5.62 13.25 22.25
C PHE A 214 -4.78 12.37 23.18
N ARG A 215 -5.41 11.68 24.14
CA ARG A 215 -4.71 10.76 25.06
C ARG A 215 -4.15 9.52 24.34
N TYR A 216 -4.69 9.20 23.17
CA TYR A 216 -4.32 8.01 22.40
C TYR A 216 -3.33 8.30 21.27
N ILE A 217 -2.92 9.55 21.02
CA ILE A 217 -1.98 9.88 19.94
C ILE A 217 -0.67 9.11 20.08
N ILE A 218 0.02 9.23 21.23
CA ILE A 218 1.32 8.56 21.43
C ILE A 218 1.16 7.03 21.40
N ARG A 219 0.06 6.52 21.96
CA ARG A 219 -0.24 5.08 22.00
C ARG A 219 -0.49 4.52 20.60
N ASN A 220 -1.30 5.18 19.79
CA ASN A 220 -1.55 4.79 18.40
C ASN A 220 -0.26 4.88 17.59
N SER A 221 0.57 5.90 17.78
CA SER A 221 1.87 6.05 17.10
C SER A 221 2.83 4.89 17.36
N LYS A 222 2.79 4.24 18.53
CA LYS A 222 3.61 3.04 18.83
C LYS A 222 3.30 1.84 17.94
N LEU A 223 2.12 1.79 17.32
CA LEU A 223 1.74 0.81 16.30
C LEU A 223 1.81 1.41 14.88
N ALA A 224 1.38 2.66 14.72
CA ALA A 224 1.29 3.32 13.42
C ALA A 224 2.66 3.51 12.77
N LEU A 225 3.68 3.95 13.53
CA LEU A 225 5.01 4.17 12.98
C LEU A 225 5.70 2.87 12.55
N PRO A 226 5.69 1.77 13.34
CA PRO A 226 6.18 0.48 12.84
C PRO A 226 5.39 -0.03 11.64
N SER A 227 4.06 0.14 11.63
CA SER A 227 3.24 -0.24 10.48
C SER A 227 3.59 0.56 9.22
N ALA A 228 3.82 1.88 9.36
CA ALA A 228 4.31 2.75 8.30
C ALA A 228 5.68 2.32 7.79
N ALA A 229 6.63 2.07 8.70
CA ALA A 229 7.96 1.59 8.34
C ALA A 229 7.90 0.24 7.60
N MET A 230 7.05 -0.69 8.05
CA MET A 230 6.89 -1.99 7.40
C MET A 230 6.44 -1.86 5.93
N VAL A 231 5.43 -1.02 5.67
CA VAL A 231 4.95 -0.76 4.30
C VAL A 231 6.00 0.02 3.49
N CYS A 232 6.62 1.06 4.06
CA CYS A 232 7.62 1.85 3.35
C CYS A 232 8.85 1.01 2.96
N LEU A 233 9.37 0.18 3.86
CA LEU A 233 10.53 -0.68 3.58
C LEU A 233 10.27 -1.65 2.41
N GLU A 234 9.04 -2.13 2.26
CA GLU A 234 8.65 -2.97 1.12
C GLU A 234 8.68 -2.13 -0.17
N PHE A 235 7.97 -1.00 -0.20
CA PHE A 235 7.89 -0.15 -1.40
C PHE A 235 9.25 0.43 -1.82
N TRP A 236 10.07 0.84 -0.85
CA TRP A 236 11.38 1.42 -1.11
C TRP A 236 12.35 0.38 -1.68
N ALA A 237 12.19 -0.91 -1.34
CA ALA A 237 13.00 -1.96 -1.94
C ALA A 237 12.77 -2.03 -3.47
N PHE A 238 11.52 -2.00 -3.92
CA PHE A 238 11.19 -1.97 -5.35
C PHE A 238 11.78 -0.76 -6.07
N GLU A 239 11.70 0.42 -5.45
CA GLU A 239 12.19 1.66 -6.06
C GLU A 239 13.73 1.72 -6.12
N ILE A 240 14.41 1.15 -5.13
CA ILE A 240 15.87 0.97 -5.19
C ILE A 240 16.26 0.07 -6.36
N LEU A 241 15.50 -1.00 -6.65
CA LEU A 241 15.77 -1.86 -7.82
C LEU A 241 15.62 -1.10 -9.14
N VAL A 242 14.60 -0.24 -9.25
CA VAL A 242 14.43 0.64 -10.42
C VAL A 242 15.63 1.58 -10.55
N PHE A 243 16.07 2.19 -9.46
CA PHE A 243 17.25 3.06 -9.45
C PHE A 243 18.52 2.32 -9.87
N LEU A 244 18.77 1.12 -9.32
CA LEU A 244 19.90 0.28 -9.70
C LEU A 244 19.87 -0.12 -11.18
N ALA A 245 18.69 -0.41 -11.75
CA ALA A 245 18.57 -0.70 -13.17
C ALA A 245 18.94 0.50 -14.06
N GLY A 246 18.74 1.73 -13.59
CA GLY A 246 19.13 2.96 -14.25
C GLY A 246 20.64 3.20 -14.33
N LEU A 247 21.42 2.55 -13.46
CA LEU A 247 22.89 2.63 -13.45
C LEU A 247 23.55 1.65 -14.42
N MET A 248 22.77 0.82 -15.14
CA MET A 248 23.31 -0.19 -16.05
C MET A 248 23.70 0.37 -17.43
N PRO A 249 24.62 -0.27 -18.18
CA PRO A 249 25.13 0.24 -19.46
C PRO A 249 24.06 0.47 -20.54
N ASN A 250 22.90 -0.19 -20.45
CA ASN A 250 21.75 0.02 -21.34
C ASN A 250 20.52 0.48 -20.55
N SER A 251 20.71 1.57 -19.78
CA SER A 251 19.74 2.10 -18.81
C SER A 251 18.35 2.31 -19.40
N LYS A 252 18.23 2.83 -20.63
CA LYS A 252 16.91 2.98 -21.29
C LYS A 252 16.14 1.66 -21.35
N ILE A 253 16.78 0.57 -21.80
CA ILE A 253 16.12 -0.73 -21.90
C ILE A 253 15.95 -1.39 -20.52
N THR A 254 16.96 -1.33 -19.66
CA THR A 254 16.91 -2.01 -18.35
C THR A 254 15.91 -1.36 -17.40
N THR A 255 15.83 -0.02 -17.40
CA THR A 255 14.84 0.74 -16.62
C THR A 255 13.43 0.51 -17.13
N SER A 256 13.20 0.50 -18.45
CA SER A 256 11.86 0.18 -18.98
C SER A 256 11.41 -1.23 -18.63
N LEU A 257 12.30 -2.23 -18.72
CA LEU A 257 11.97 -3.62 -18.39
C LEU A 257 11.64 -3.79 -16.90
N ILE A 258 12.47 -3.25 -16.00
CA ILE A 258 12.18 -3.33 -14.55
C ILE A 258 10.91 -2.55 -14.20
N ALA A 259 10.65 -1.40 -14.83
CA ALA A 259 9.46 -0.61 -14.59
C ALA A 259 8.18 -1.35 -15.01
N ILE A 260 8.18 -2.05 -16.15
CA ILE A 260 7.04 -2.88 -16.56
C ILE A 260 6.84 -4.03 -15.56
N CYS A 261 7.92 -4.69 -15.11
CA CYS A 261 7.81 -5.74 -14.08
C CYS A 261 7.23 -5.21 -12.77
N VAL A 262 7.74 -4.10 -12.24
CA VAL A 262 7.25 -3.46 -11.00
C VAL A 262 5.80 -3.00 -11.13
N ASN A 263 5.38 -2.46 -12.29
CA ASN A 263 3.97 -2.10 -12.50
C ASN A 263 3.06 -3.34 -12.54
N THR A 264 3.51 -4.40 -13.19
CA THR A 264 2.77 -5.68 -13.24
C THR A 264 2.62 -6.26 -11.83
N GLU A 265 3.70 -6.22 -11.05
CA GLU A 265 3.72 -6.66 -9.66
C GLU A 265 2.85 -5.78 -8.77
N ASN A 266 2.86 -4.46 -8.93
CA ASN A 266 1.99 -3.55 -8.19
C ASN A 266 0.50 -3.88 -8.39
N ILE A 267 0.10 -4.27 -9.61
CA ILE A 267 -1.28 -4.70 -9.89
C ILE A 267 -1.60 -6.01 -9.15
N ALA A 268 -0.70 -7.00 -9.22
CA ALA A 268 -0.82 -8.25 -8.47
C ALA A 268 -0.86 -7.99 -6.95
N TYR A 269 -0.06 -7.05 -6.46
CA TYR A 269 -0.01 -6.64 -5.07
C TYR A 269 -1.33 -6.03 -4.58
N MET A 270 -2.05 -5.24 -5.39
CA MET A 270 -3.37 -4.71 -4.98
C MET A 270 -4.37 -5.82 -4.66
N ILE A 271 -4.28 -6.93 -5.40
CA ILE A 271 -5.10 -8.12 -5.22
C ILE A 271 -4.73 -8.84 -3.91
N THR A 272 -3.44 -9.10 -3.67
CA THR A 272 -2.97 -9.76 -2.45
C THR A 272 -3.12 -8.89 -1.20
N TYR A 273 -2.96 -7.57 -1.33
CA TYR A 273 -3.18 -6.60 -0.26
C TYR A 273 -4.66 -6.53 0.15
N GLY A 274 -5.60 -6.64 -0.79
CA GLY A 274 -7.03 -6.75 -0.47
C GLY A 274 -7.36 -8.01 0.34
N LEU A 275 -6.72 -9.14 0.03
CA LEU A 275 -6.84 -10.38 0.82
C LEU A 275 -6.14 -10.26 2.19
N SER A 276 -4.97 -9.62 2.24
CA SER A 276 -4.24 -9.30 3.47
C SER A 276 -5.10 -8.50 4.44
N ALA A 277 -5.77 -7.45 3.94
CA ALA A 277 -6.67 -6.60 4.71
C ALA A 277 -7.84 -7.42 5.30
N ALA A 278 -8.42 -8.32 4.50
CA ALA A 278 -9.47 -9.23 4.96
C ALA A 278 -8.98 -10.19 6.05
N GLY A 279 -7.80 -10.80 5.87
CA GLY A 279 -7.18 -11.68 6.85
C GLY A 279 -6.86 -10.97 8.16
N SER A 280 -6.24 -9.79 8.06
CA SER A 280 -5.92 -8.90 9.18
C SER A 280 -7.16 -8.61 10.04
N THR A 281 -8.28 -8.23 9.39
CA THR A 281 -9.55 -7.96 10.07
C THR A 281 -10.11 -9.17 10.80
N ARG A 282 -10.10 -10.35 10.17
CA ARG A 282 -10.62 -11.57 10.81
C ARG A 282 -9.73 -11.99 11.98
N VAL A 283 -8.42 -11.93 11.82
CA VAL A 283 -7.45 -12.26 12.88
C VAL A 283 -7.60 -11.31 14.06
N SER A 284 -7.65 -10.00 13.82
CA SER A 284 -7.77 -9.01 14.91
C SER A 284 -9.11 -9.12 15.62
N ASN A 285 -10.22 -9.32 14.90
CA ASN A 285 -11.54 -9.51 15.53
C ASN A 285 -11.57 -10.76 16.42
N GLU A 286 -11.06 -11.91 15.96
CA GLU A 286 -11.05 -13.14 16.78
C GLU A 286 -10.09 -13.04 17.98
N LEU A 287 -8.93 -12.39 17.82
CA LEU A 287 -8.02 -12.11 18.94
C LEU A 287 -8.65 -11.16 19.97
N GLY A 288 -9.31 -10.11 19.50
CA GLY A 288 -10.04 -9.17 20.35
C GLY A 288 -11.13 -9.84 21.19
N ALA A 289 -11.81 -10.83 20.60
CA ALA A 289 -12.83 -11.66 21.24
C ALA A 289 -12.26 -12.75 22.18
N GLY A 290 -10.93 -12.86 22.30
CA GLY A 290 -10.29 -13.89 23.14
C GLY A 290 -10.26 -15.28 22.52
N ASN A 291 -10.40 -15.40 21.20
CA ASN A 291 -10.47 -16.68 20.47
C ASN A 291 -9.22 -16.94 19.61
N PRO A 292 -8.05 -17.27 20.21
CA PRO A 292 -6.79 -17.45 19.46
C PRO A 292 -6.85 -18.60 18.45
N ASN A 293 -7.62 -19.66 18.74
CA ASN A 293 -7.80 -20.78 17.80
C ASN A 293 -8.57 -20.36 16.54
N ARG A 294 -9.58 -19.51 16.68
CA ARG A 294 -10.32 -18.96 15.53
C ARG A 294 -9.48 -17.95 14.75
N ALA A 295 -8.62 -17.18 15.43
CA ALA A 295 -7.66 -16.31 14.76
C ALA A 295 -6.67 -17.11 13.90
N LYS A 296 -6.10 -18.20 14.44
CA LYS A 296 -5.24 -19.13 13.68
C LYS A 296 -5.99 -19.74 12.49
N HIS A 297 -7.24 -20.16 12.69
CA HIS A 297 -8.05 -20.68 11.60
C HIS A 297 -8.31 -19.64 10.50
N ALA A 298 -8.62 -18.40 10.87
CA ALA A 298 -8.81 -17.30 9.93
C ALA A 298 -7.54 -17.02 9.10
N MET A 299 -6.37 -17.05 9.74
CA MET A 299 -5.09 -16.98 9.06
C MET A 299 -4.93 -18.14 8.07
N THR A 300 -5.11 -19.39 8.50
CA THR A 300 -4.96 -20.57 7.63
C THR A 300 -5.89 -20.50 6.40
N VAL A 301 -7.14 -20.07 6.58
CA VAL A 301 -8.07 -19.86 5.46
C VAL A 301 -7.56 -18.76 4.53
N THR A 302 -7.05 -17.65 5.07
CA THR A 302 -6.51 -16.55 4.26
C THR A 302 -5.28 -17.00 3.46
N LEU A 303 -4.39 -17.80 4.05
CA LEU A 303 -3.23 -18.39 3.36
C LEU A 303 -3.64 -19.36 2.24
N LYS A 304 -4.67 -20.19 2.47
CA LYS A 304 -5.20 -21.08 1.40
C LYS A 304 -5.80 -20.28 0.24
N LEU A 305 -6.53 -19.20 0.56
CA LEU A 305 -7.10 -18.32 -0.46
C LEU A 305 -6.04 -17.54 -1.22
N SER A 306 -4.90 -17.21 -0.60
CA SER A 306 -3.82 -16.48 -1.27
C SER A 306 -3.12 -17.33 -2.32
N ILE A 307 -2.94 -18.63 -2.06
CA ILE A 307 -2.45 -19.60 -3.04
C ILE A 307 -3.38 -19.66 -4.26
N LEU A 308 -4.69 -19.79 -4.04
CA LEU A 308 -5.67 -19.82 -5.15
C LEU A 308 -5.63 -18.54 -5.99
N LEU A 309 -5.54 -17.39 -5.32
CA LEU A 309 -5.51 -16.09 -5.97
C LEU A 309 -4.22 -15.86 -6.76
N ALA A 310 -3.08 -16.30 -6.21
CA ALA A 310 -1.80 -16.28 -6.91
C ALA A 310 -1.84 -17.12 -8.18
N LEU A 311 -2.41 -18.34 -8.12
CA LEU A 311 -2.59 -19.20 -9.30
C LEU A 311 -3.41 -18.53 -10.42
N VAL A 312 -4.47 -17.80 -10.06
CA VAL A 312 -5.29 -17.05 -11.04
C VAL A 312 -4.48 -15.91 -11.67
N VAL A 313 -3.71 -15.17 -10.87
CA VAL A 313 -2.86 -14.07 -11.37
C VAL A 313 -1.77 -14.62 -12.30
N VAL A 314 -1.07 -15.69 -11.90
CA VAL A 314 -0.10 -16.40 -12.75
C VAL A 314 -0.71 -16.79 -14.07
N LEU A 315 -1.86 -17.47 -14.04
CA LEU A 315 -2.50 -17.98 -15.25
C LEU A 315 -2.88 -16.83 -16.19
N THR A 316 -3.38 -15.73 -15.63
CA THR A 316 -3.75 -14.53 -16.39
C THR A 316 -2.53 -13.91 -17.08
N ILE A 317 -1.41 -13.79 -16.37
CA ILE A 317 -0.17 -13.24 -16.92
C ILE A 317 0.44 -14.20 -17.94
N ALA A 318 0.44 -15.50 -17.68
CA ALA A 318 0.98 -16.52 -18.59
C ALA A 318 0.20 -16.56 -19.91
N LEU A 319 -1.14 -16.51 -19.85
CA LEU A 319 -2.00 -16.48 -21.03
C LEU A 319 -1.97 -15.13 -21.76
N GLY A 320 -1.78 -14.02 -21.02
CA GLY A 320 -1.75 -12.66 -21.55
C GLY A 320 -0.36 -12.15 -21.93
N HIS A 321 0.69 -12.96 -21.84
CA HIS A 321 2.08 -12.49 -21.84
C HIS A 321 2.53 -11.79 -23.13
N ASP A 322 1.91 -12.09 -24.27
CA ASP A 322 2.21 -11.48 -25.56
C ASP A 322 1.51 -10.11 -25.73
N ILE A 323 0.35 -9.94 -25.10
CA ILE A 323 -0.49 -8.74 -25.21
C ILE A 323 -0.06 -7.69 -24.18
N TRP A 324 0.27 -8.16 -22.97
CA TRP A 324 0.58 -7.29 -21.82
C TRP A 324 1.67 -6.25 -22.08
N PRO A 325 2.83 -6.58 -22.69
CA PRO A 325 3.91 -5.62 -22.92
C PRO A 325 3.53 -4.57 -23.98
N GLY A 326 2.63 -4.94 -24.91
CA GLY A 326 2.11 -4.05 -25.94
C GLY A 326 1.26 -2.91 -25.40
N PHE A 327 0.76 -3.00 -24.16
CA PHE A 327 0.11 -1.86 -23.49
C PHE A 327 1.11 -0.82 -22.97
N PHE A 328 2.39 -1.17 -22.85
CA PHE A 328 3.41 -0.29 -22.27
C PHE A 328 4.43 0.25 -23.30
N SER A 329 4.65 -0.45 -24.43
CA SER A 329 5.61 0.00 -25.44
C SER A 329 5.36 -0.61 -26.82
N ASP A 330 5.43 0.21 -27.86
CA ASP A 330 5.42 -0.23 -29.27
C ASP A 330 6.79 -0.78 -29.74
N SER A 331 7.82 -0.71 -28.90
CA SER A 331 9.17 -1.15 -29.27
C SER A 331 9.28 -2.67 -29.27
N HIS A 332 9.40 -3.24 -30.47
CA HIS A 332 9.61 -4.69 -30.68
C HIS A 332 10.80 -5.25 -29.88
N SER A 333 11.83 -4.44 -29.63
CA SER A 333 13.01 -4.83 -28.86
C SER A 333 12.73 -4.96 -27.35
N ILE A 334 11.84 -4.12 -26.81
CA ILE A 334 11.41 -4.15 -25.41
C ILE A 334 10.44 -5.30 -25.21
N ILE A 335 9.45 -5.46 -26.10
CA ILE A 335 8.49 -6.57 -26.06
C ILE A 335 9.23 -7.92 -26.08
N LYS A 336 10.18 -8.12 -27.00
CA LYS A 336 10.95 -9.36 -27.10
C LYS A 336 11.83 -9.62 -25.87
N LYS A 337 12.45 -8.58 -25.29
CA LYS A 337 13.26 -8.72 -24.07
C LYS A 337 12.40 -8.94 -22.83
N PHE A 338 11.22 -8.34 -22.77
CA PHE A 338 10.24 -8.62 -21.73
C PHE A 338 9.78 -10.06 -21.82
N ALA A 339 9.43 -10.56 -23.01
CA ALA A 339 9.10 -11.97 -23.24
C ALA A 339 10.20 -12.94 -22.77
N GLN A 340 11.48 -12.55 -22.82
CA GLN A 340 12.61 -13.33 -22.28
C GLN A 340 12.75 -13.24 -20.74
N LEU A 341 12.23 -12.18 -20.13
CA LEU A 341 12.12 -12.02 -18.68
C LEU A 341 10.82 -12.62 -18.15
N THR A 342 9.80 -12.80 -18.99
CA THR A 342 8.50 -13.36 -18.63
C THR A 342 8.63 -14.73 -17.97
N PRO A 343 9.49 -15.68 -18.38
CA PRO A 343 9.69 -16.91 -17.61
C PRO A 343 10.22 -16.66 -16.20
N LEU A 344 11.00 -15.60 -15.98
CA LEU A 344 11.58 -15.26 -14.67
C LEU A 344 10.57 -14.48 -13.81
N LEU A 345 9.72 -13.66 -14.43
CA LEU A 345 8.55 -13.02 -13.80
C LEU A 345 7.45 -14.05 -13.50
N ILE A 346 7.18 -14.97 -14.42
CA ILE A 346 6.31 -16.12 -14.19
C ILE A 346 6.94 -17.00 -13.12
N VAL A 347 8.24 -17.27 -13.13
CA VAL A 347 8.90 -18.03 -12.07
C VAL A 347 8.88 -17.28 -10.74
N SER A 348 8.96 -15.94 -10.68
CA SER A 348 8.70 -15.22 -9.43
C SER A 348 7.26 -15.50 -9.01
N ILE A 349 6.27 -15.18 -9.85
CA ILE A 349 4.84 -15.34 -9.55
C ILE A 349 4.42 -16.83 -9.37
N VAL A 350 5.15 -17.80 -9.91
CA VAL A 350 4.92 -19.26 -9.82
C VAL A 350 5.68 -19.88 -8.65
N ILE A 351 6.90 -19.44 -8.32
CA ILE A 351 7.48 -19.68 -6.99
C ILE A 351 6.54 -19.07 -5.94
N ASP A 352 5.83 -17.99 -6.27
CA ASP A 352 4.79 -17.35 -5.44
C ASP A 352 3.45 -18.13 -5.38
N ALA A 353 3.17 -19.04 -6.33
CA ALA A 353 1.88 -19.73 -6.44
C ALA A 353 1.94 -21.27 -6.30
N ILE A 354 3.05 -21.93 -6.67
CA ILE A 354 3.14 -23.40 -6.89
C ILE A 354 4.11 -24.11 -5.92
N GLN A 355 4.94 -23.42 -5.12
CA GLN A 355 5.69 -24.11 -4.04
C GLN A 355 4.83 -24.43 -2.79
N GLY A 356 3.60 -24.91 -3.01
CA GLY A 356 2.96 -25.86 -2.09
C GLY A 356 3.79 -27.14 -2.17
N VAL A 357 4.72 -27.41 -1.27
CA VAL A 357 4.48 -27.71 0.15
C VAL A 357 5.59 -27.11 1.05
N LEU A 358 6.49 -26.25 0.52
CA LEU A 358 7.64 -25.75 1.29
C LEU A 358 8.07 -24.29 1.07
N SER A 359 7.48 -23.51 0.15
CA SER A 359 7.93 -22.12 -0.10
C SER A 359 6.81 -21.29 -0.72
N VAL A 360 5.91 -20.82 0.12
CA VAL A 360 4.76 -20.00 -0.28
C VAL A 360 5.07 -18.58 0.19
N ILE A 361 5.44 -17.67 -0.73
CA ILE A 361 6.31 -16.54 -0.34
C ILE A 361 5.64 -15.17 -0.52
N ASP A 362 5.15 -14.78 -1.70
CA ASP A 362 4.62 -13.39 -1.85
C ASP A 362 3.14 -13.22 -1.51
N ALA A 363 2.28 -14.15 -1.97
CA ALA A 363 0.88 -14.18 -1.56
C ALA A 363 0.73 -14.48 -0.04
N ILE A 364 1.74 -15.13 0.55
CA ILE A 364 1.90 -15.27 1.99
C ILE A 364 2.42 -13.99 2.62
N GLN A 365 3.44 -13.33 2.05
CA GLN A 365 4.02 -12.12 2.61
C GLN A 365 2.94 -11.07 2.85
N GLY A 366 2.12 -10.76 1.84
CA GLY A 366 1.01 -9.82 1.99
C GLY A 366 0.10 -10.25 3.14
N VAL A 367 -0.32 -11.52 3.17
CA VAL A 367 -1.20 -12.08 4.21
C VAL A 367 -0.55 -12.07 5.59
N LEU A 368 0.73 -12.40 5.73
CA LEU A 368 1.47 -12.47 6.99
C LEU A 368 1.80 -11.08 7.52
N SER A 369 2.12 -10.12 6.65
CA SER A 369 2.18 -8.71 7.02
C SER A 369 0.81 -8.23 7.52
N GLY A 370 -0.29 -8.70 6.90
CA GLY A 370 -1.66 -8.50 7.38
C GLY A 370 -1.91 -9.14 8.75
N VAL A 371 -1.51 -10.39 8.94
CA VAL A 371 -1.62 -11.11 10.23
C VAL A 371 -0.79 -10.42 11.30
N ALA A 372 0.44 -9.99 10.98
CA ALA A 372 1.29 -9.24 11.89
C ALA A 372 0.63 -7.92 12.30
N ARG A 373 -0.03 -7.20 11.39
CA ARG A 373 -0.86 -6.04 11.75
C ARG A 373 -2.05 -6.45 12.62
N GLY A 374 -2.80 -7.49 12.27
CA GLY A 374 -3.94 -7.97 13.06
C GLY A 374 -3.56 -8.39 14.49
N CYS A 375 -2.39 -9.00 14.67
CA CYS A 375 -1.83 -9.44 15.95
C CYS A 375 -1.11 -8.34 16.74
N GLY A 376 -0.76 -7.20 16.13
CA GLY A 376 0.02 -6.14 16.78
C GLY A 376 1.54 -6.41 16.80
N TRP A 377 2.07 -7.18 15.84
CA TRP A 377 3.47 -7.58 15.74
C TRP A 377 4.29 -6.72 14.76
N GLN A 378 3.82 -5.50 14.44
CA GLN A 378 4.42 -4.65 13.40
C GLN A 378 5.90 -4.36 13.63
N ARG A 379 6.33 -4.14 14.89
CA ARG A 379 7.76 -3.93 15.21
C ARG A 379 8.65 -5.10 14.81
N LEU A 380 8.16 -6.32 15.01
CA LEU A 380 8.90 -7.52 14.61
C LEU A 380 8.94 -7.65 13.09
N ALA A 381 7.80 -7.40 12.42
CA ALA A 381 7.74 -7.40 10.97
C ALA A 381 8.71 -6.37 10.35
N VAL A 382 8.85 -5.17 10.94
CA VAL A 382 9.85 -4.18 10.50
C VAL A 382 11.28 -4.75 10.54
N LEU A 383 11.67 -5.42 11.63
CA LEU A 383 13.01 -6.01 11.75
C LEU A 383 13.23 -7.10 10.69
N VAL A 384 12.21 -7.92 10.44
CA VAL A 384 12.24 -8.96 9.41
C VAL A 384 12.35 -8.34 8.02
N ASN A 385 11.54 -7.33 7.70
CA ASN A 385 11.57 -6.64 6.41
C ASN A 385 12.95 -6.00 6.18
N PHE A 386 13.46 -5.28 7.18
CA PHE A 386 14.77 -4.63 7.08
C PHE A 386 15.89 -5.66 6.86
N GLY A 387 15.89 -6.75 7.64
CA GLY A 387 16.81 -7.89 7.48
C GLY A 387 16.76 -8.50 6.08
N ALA A 388 15.57 -8.91 5.68
CA ALA A 388 15.35 -9.68 4.47
C ALA A 388 15.61 -8.86 3.19
N PHE A 389 15.08 -7.64 3.09
CA PHE A 389 15.26 -6.82 1.90
C PHE A 389 16.66 -6.22 1.83
N TYR A 390 17.14 -5.60 2.92
CA TYR A 390 18.32 -4.73 2.82
C TYR A 390 19.64 -5.45 3.12
N PHE A 391 19.64 -6.51 3.91
CA PHE A 391 20.87 -7.28 4.19
C PHE A 391 20.98 -8.57 3.37
N ILE A 392 19.90 -9.06 2.78
CA ILE A 392 19.91 -10.29 1.96
C ILE A 392 19.56 -9.96 0.52
N GLY A 393 18.36 -9.43 0.26
CA GLY A 393 17.87 -9.20 -1.10
C GLY A 393 18.73 -8.21 -1.89
N MET A 394 19.00 -7.02 -1.33
CA MET A 394 19.75 -5.95 -2.00
C MET A 394 21.20 -6.31 -2.31
N PRO A 395 21.97 -6.93 -1.39
CA PRO A 395 23.30 -7.41 -1.72
C PRO A 395 23.31 -8.46 -2.83
N ILE A 396 22.39 -9.45 -2.78
CA ILE A 396 22.27 -10.47 -3.83
C ILE A 396 21.92 -9.81 -5.18
N ALA A 397 20.94 -8.89 -5.19
CA ALA A 397 20.52 -8.15 -6.37
C ALA A 397 21.71 -7.40 -7.00
N SER A 398 22.47 -6.68 -6.17
CA SER A 398 23.62 -5.90 -6.61
C SER A 398 24.75 -6.77 -7.16
N VAL A 399 25.09 -7.86 -6.47
CA VAL A 399 26.16 -8.77 -6.89
C VAL A 399 25.78 -9.49 -8.19
N LEU A 400 24.56 -10.04 -8.29
CA LEU A 400 24.10 -10.73 -9.49
C LEU A 400 23.93 -9.76 -10.67
N GLY A 401 23.34 -8.59 -10.41
CA GLY A 401 23.06 -7.57 -11.43
C GLY A 401 24.33 -7.00 -12.05
N PHE A 402 25.29 -6.57 -11.24
CA PHE A 402 26.48 -5.84 -11.70
C PHE A 402 27.73 -6.72 -11.84
N LYS A 403 28.07 -7.52 -10.81
CA LYS A 403 29.32 -8.30 -10.81
C LYS A 403 29.24 -9.50 -11.74
N PHE A 404 28.15 -10.26 -11.67
CA PHE A 404 27.90 -11.40 -12.55
C PHE A 404 27.25 -11.01 -13.89
N LYS A 405 27.00 -9.71 -14.12
CA LYS A 405 26.43 -9.17 -15.37
C LYS A 405 25.11 -9.84 -15.77
N LEU A 406 24.30 -10.28 -14.80
CA LEU A 406 22.94 -10.76 -15.05
C LEU A 406 21.94 -9.61 -15.23
N HIS A 407 22.37 -8.35 -15.03
CA HIS A 407 21.58 -7.15 -15.24
C HIS A 407 20.21 -7.24 -14.53
N VAL A 408 19.10 -6.93 -15.22
CA VAL A 408 17.73 -6.97 -14.69
C VAL A 408 17.38 -8.33 -14.10
N LYS A 409 17.86 -9.45 -14.68
CA LYS A 409 17.63 -10.79 -14.12
C LYS A 409 18.27 -10.92 -12.74
N GLY A 410 19.49 -10.42 -12.57
CA GLY A 410 20.20 -10.44 -11.30
C GLY A 410 19.49 -9.63 -10.22
N LEU A 411 18.99 -8.44 -10.58
CA LEU A 411 18.19 -7.60 -9.68
C LEU A 411 16.92 -8.33 -9.21
N TRP A 412 16.17 -8.92 -10.14
CA TRP A 412 14.94 -9.63 -9.83
C TRP A 412 15.18 -10.88 -8.97
N ILE A 413 16.25 -11.63 -9.23
CA ILE A 413 16.62 -12.79 -8.39
C ILE A 413 16.89 -12.34 -6.95
N GLY A 414 17.62 -11.25 -6.74
CA GLY A 414 17.89 -10.74 -5.39
C GLY A 414 16.62 -10.32 -4.66
N LEU A 415 15.67 -9.68 -5.35
CA LEU A 415 14.36 -9.35 -4.80
C LEU A 415 13.61 -10.61 -4.33
N ILE A 416 13.53 -11.65 -5.17
CA ILE A 416 12.90 -12.94 -4.82
C ILE A 416 13.56 -13.55 -3.58
N CYS A 417 14.89 -13.51 -3.48
CA CYS A 417 15.60 -14.00 -2.29
C CYS A 417 15.22 -13.22 -1.02
N GLY A 418 15.10 -11.90 -1.11
CA GLY A 418 14.67 -11.05 0.01
C GLY A 418 13.24 -11.38 0.45
N LEU A 419 12.30 -11.41 -0.49
CA LEU A 419 10.91 -11.79 -0.25
C LEU A 419 10.81 -13.19 0.39
N SER A 420 11.58 -14.14 -0.14
CA SER A 420 11.67 -15.51 0.37
C SER A 420 12.12 -15.58 1.82
N CYS A 421 13.17 -14.83 2.16
CA CYS A 421 13.64 -14.77 3.53
C CYS A 421 12.59 -14.15 4.48
N GLN A 422 11.95 -13.06 4.04
CA GLN A 422 10.91 -12.39 4.81
C GLN A 422 9.73 -13.33 5.12
N ALA A 423 9.17 -13.97 4.08
CA ALA A 423 8.02 -14.84 4.21
C ALA A 423 8.33 -16.04 5.11
N CYS A 424 9.44 -16.75 4.90
CA CYS A 424 9.86 -17.86 5.75
C CYS A 424 10.00 -17.44 7.22
N THR A 425 10.61 -16.28 7.47
CA THR A 425 10.79 -15.76 8.83
C THR A 425 9.45 -15.42 9.48
N LEU A 426 8.53 -14.75 8.75
CA LEU A 426 7.19 -14.44 9.25
C LEU A 426 6.36 -15.71 9.49
N VAL A 427 6.48 -16.75 8.67
CA VAL A 427 5.84 -18.05 8.87
C VAL A 427 6.33 -18.67 10.18
N LEU A 428 7.65 -18.73 10.40
CA LEU A 428 8.24 -19.27 11.62
C LEU A 428 7.76 -18.51 12.86
N ILE A 429 7.81 -17.18 12.82
CA ILE A 429 7.27 -16.33 13.90
C ILE A 429 5.82 -16.69 14.20
N THR A 430 5.02 -16.87 13.17
CA THR A 430 3.59 -17.14 13.28
C THR A 430 3.29 -18.51 13.91
N PHE A 431 4.14 -19.51 13.67
CA PHE A 431 4.04 -20.84 14.29
C PHE A 431 4.48 -20.85 15.75
N TYR A 432 5.61 -20.20 16.07
CA TYR A 432 6.22 -20.31 17.40
C TYR A 432 5.70 -19.26 18.40
N ARG A 433 5.11 -18.16 17.92
CA ARG A 433 4.65 -17.09 18.80
C ARG A 433 3.31 -17.41 19.44
N LYS A 434 3.14 -16.96 20.68
CA LYS A 434 1.85 -16.99 21.37
C LYS A 434 0.90 -15.98 20.75
N TRP A 435 -0.30 -16.44 20.42
CA TRP A 435 -1.38 -15.63 19.87
C TRP A 435 -2.15 -14.99 21.01
N THR A 436 -1.63 -13.87 21.52
CA THR A 436 -2.27 -13.09 22.58
C THR A 436 -2.99 -11.88 22.00
N LYS A 437 -4.00 -11.41 22.72
CA LYS A 437 -4.55 -10.07 22.48
C LYS A 437 -3.42 -9.06 22.59
N TYR A 438 -3.46 -8.00 21.79
CA TYR A 438 -2.56 -6.89 21.95
C TYR A 438 -2.93 -6.17 23.25
N GLU A 439 -2.23 -6.54 24.31
CA GLU A 439 -2.25 -5.81 25.57
C GLU A 439 -1.56 -4.48 25.31
N VAL A 440 -2.37 -3.43 25.26
CA VAL A 440 -1.80 -2.13 25.55
C VAL A 440 -1.59 -2.13 27.06
N SER A 441 -0.35 -2.37 27.46
CA SER A 441 0.17 -2.23 28.83
C SER A 441 -0.88 -1.69 29.80
N GLU A 442 -1.40 -2.59 30.63
CA GLU A 442 -2.45 -2.39 31.62
C GLU A 442 -2.06 -1.35 32.70
N GLU A 443 -2.01 -0.06 32.37
CA GLU A 443 -1.95 0.97 33.41
C GLU A 443 -3.32 1.55 33.78
N ASN A 444 -4.37 1.38 32.96
CA ASN A 444 -5.64 2.11 33.19
C ASN A 444 -6.90 1.28 33.44
N VAL A 445 -6.82 -0.05 33.60
CA VAL A 445 -7.99 -0.81 34.14
C VAL A 445 -8.15 -0.56 35.65
N LYS A 446 -7.11 -0.08 36.34
CA LYS A 446 -7.17 0.26 37.77
C LYS A 446 -7.82 1.61 38.07
N GLU A 447 -7.84 2.58 37.15
CA GLU A 447 -8.42 3.90 37.46
C GLU A 447 -9.95 3.95 37.35
N THR A 448 -10.58 2.98 36.68
CA THR A 448 -12.05 2.93 36.57
C THR A 448 -12.73 2.04 37.62
N GLN A 449 -11.96 1.32 38.45
CA GLN A 449 -12.48 0.51 39.56
C GLN A 449 -12.29 1.13 40.95
N VAL A 450 -11.69 2.32 41.05
CA VAL A 450 -11.47 3.04 42.33
C VAL A 450 -12.36 4.29 42.47
N SER A 451 -13.32 4.49 41.56
CA SER A 451 -14.28 5.60 41.60
C SER A 451 -15.73 5.12 41.49
N VAL A 452 -16.12 4.17 42.34
CA VAL A 452 -17.52 3.87 42.68
C VAL A 452 -17.70 4.01 44.17
#